data_AF-A0AAD1X5E0-F1
#
_entry.id   AF-A0AAD1X5E0-F1
#
_cell.length_a   1.000
_cell.length_b   1.000
_cell.length_c   1.000
_cell.angle_alpha   90.00
_cell.angle_beta   90.00
_cell.angle_gamma   90.00
#
_symmetry.space_group_name_H-M   'P 1'
#
loop_
_entity.id
_entity.type
_entity.pdbx_description
1 polymer ?
#
loop_
_entity_poly.entity_id
_entity_poly.type
_entity_poly.pdbx_seq_one_letter_code
_entity_poly.pdbx_strand_id
1 'polypeptide(L)'
;METAKHDYEQFDNYDDVGIHHYLNDNTPILNGVVKHRYSDFVVNEIDPEGTIATISRETDVVKEIEILEKSKEENKKEEGDPSEQGPKKIQVTEEAKAVISEVLPEEGDRLLEHIRKINEGLCERTEELALDHIEDKERRTKVHHLFRNHISDFDTYTKQIDGEKKIMVLLKSSISKNKRKKLKMQSDKEEFPHIKVVMYKESIESMQAIFNFSKLVKKQAKYFGIAGNKDKRGITFQNVTISFGNLGNIKRAQTNPQWIRKIKIGNIQKVKKLIKLGDLSGNRFSLAIRFIEGVTDEEIKQNVENISTNGFLNYFGMQRFGCFNIMTHTIGKEAIKQNWKEVIRMMLSQYPRSGVGKDRKESIARLALEDEDLDEALKLVQPRDRLEKVIILTLKKHKNGFRNAFDSIARNTRIIYIHAYQSYIWNKVTSTRFEKFGTQVLVGDLVSSTFDNTEEIYEDNDKDKDYNKNIKFVTEENIKDFTIFDVVMPMIGKSIQLPENEDLKKLYLEYMEEDGITIEMFKSKSMEGGCSHGAYRHIISKAKDIEYDTVEFADKDQDLLNPFYITDGKELEVPAPVEDEEKFRALRIKFSLPPSSYATIFVRELTHQ
;
A
#
# COMPACT_ATOMS: atom_id res chain seq x y z
N MET A 1 -13.04 -5.11 -31.39
CA MET A 1 -13.51 -3.72 -31.19
C MET A 1 -14.81 -3.64 -30.38
N GLU A 2 -15.56 -4.73 -30.16
CA GLU A 2 -16.61 -4.80 -29.11
C GLU A 2 -16.07 -5.15 -27.71
N THR A 3 -14.83 -5.61 -27.60
CA THR A 3 -14.25 -6.14 -26.34
C THR A 3 -13.68 -5.10 -25.38
N ALA A 4 -13.68 -3.80 -25.73
CA ALA A 4 -13.23 -2.72 -24.84
C ALA A 4 -14.40 -1.88 -24.27
N LYS A 5 -15.62 -2.05 -24.79
CA LYS A 5 -16.84 -1.40 -24.27
C LYS A 5 -17.43 -2.09 -23.03
N HIS A 6 -17.01 -3.31 -22.70
CA HIS A 6 -17.68 -4.14 -21.69
C HIS A 6 -17.15 -4.05 -20.26
N ASP A 7 -16.13 -3.24 -19.98
CA ASP A 7 -15.62 -3.15 -18.60
C ASP A 7 -16.25 -2.03 -17.75
N TYR A 8 -17.01 -1.10 -18.37
CA TYR A 8 -17.58 0.06 -17.66
C TYR A 8 -18.92 0.55 -18.24
N GLU A 9 -19.86 -0.35 -18.54
CA GLU A 9 -21.23 0.03 -18.14
C GLU A 9 -21.17 0.20 -16.62
N GLN A 10 -21.21 1.45 -16.16
CA GLN A 10 -21.27 1.83 -14.75
C GLN A 10 -22.56 1.27 -14.13
N PHE A 11 -22.57 -0.03 -13.82
CA PHE A 11 -23.49 -0.61 -12.84
C PHE A 11 -22.96 -0.36 -11.42
N ASP A 12 -22.49 0.85 -11.16
CA ASP A 12 -22.19 1.27 -9.81
C ASP A 12 -23.51 1.75 -9.20
N ASN A 13 -24.33 0.79 -8.76
CA ASN A 13 -25.52 1.11 -7.99
C ASN A 13 -25.08 1.67 -6.63
N TYR A 14 -24.97 3.00 -6.56
CA TYR A 14 -24.58 3.74 -5.36
C TYR A 14 -25.52 3.47 -4.18
N ASP A 15 -26.78 3.11 -4.46
CA ASP A 15 -27.77 2.77 -3.44
C ASP A 15 -27.40 1.51 -2.67
N ASP A 16 -26.76 0.53 -3.31
CA ASP A 16 -26.32 -0.72 -2.66
C ASP A 16 -25.28 -0.47 -1.56
N VAL A 17 -24.66 0.72 -1.53
CA VAL A 17 -23.62 1.10 -0.59
C VAL A 17 -23.94 2.37 0.20
N GLY A 18 -25.21 2.79 0.20
CA GLY A 18 -25.70 3.89 1.02
C GLY A 18 -25.25 5.29 0.55
N ILE A 19 -24.94 5.46 -0.73
CA ILE A 19 -24.56 6.77 -1.31
C ILE A 19 -25.78 7.33 -2.05
N HIS A 20 -26.59 8.15 -1.37
CA HIS A 20 -27.89 8.58 -1.91
C HIS A 20 -27.96 10.06 -2.29
N HIS A 21 -27.19 10.92 -1.62
CA HIS A 21 -27.37 12.37 -1.73
C HIS A 21 -26.18 13.05 -2.41
N TYR A 22 -26.45 14.25 -2.93
CA TYR A 22 -25.45 15.23 -3.33
C TYR A 22 -25.49 16.36 -2.30
N LEU A 23 -24.37 17.05 -2.10
CA LEU A 23 -24.32 18.20 -1.19
C LEU A 23 -24.93 19.45 -1.85
N ASN A 24 -24.70 19.62 -3.15
CA ASN A 24 -25.03 20.82 -3.91
C ASN A 24 -26.30 20.61 -4.74
N ASP A 25 -27.44 21.06 -4.22
CA ASP A 25 -28.70 21.01 -4.96
C ASP A 25 -28.69 21.94 -6.19
N ASN A 26 -29.51 21.61 -7.19
CA ASN A 26 -29.70 22.40 -8.43
C ASN A 26 -28.43 22.58 -9.28
N THR A 27 -27.49 21.65 -9.20
CA THR A 27 -26.29 21.62 -10.03
C THR A 27 -26.62 20.98 -11.40
N PRO A 28 -26.27 21.62 -12.53
CA PRO A 28 -26.39 21.04 -13.86
C PRO A 28 -25.78 19.63 -13.98
N ILE A 29 -26.48 18.73 -14.65
CA ILE A 29 -25.98 17.37 -14.92
C ILE A 29 -24.93 17.46 -16.03
N LEU A 30 -23.72 17.00 -15.72
CA LEU A 30 -22.61 16.90 -16.66
C LEU A 30 -22.33 15.43 -16.95
N ASN A 31 -22.90 14.95 -18.07
CA ASN A 31 -22.61 13.61 -18.54
C ASN A 31 -21.19 13.55 -19.11
N GLY A 32 -20.39 12.60 -18.66
CA GLY A 32 -19.05 12.43 -19.20
C GLY A 32 -18.39 11.12 -18.78
N VAL A 33 -17.33 10.74 -19.48
CA VAL A 33 -16.60 9.50 -19.24
C VAL A 33 -15.31 9.79 -18.50
N VAL A 34 -15.19 9.22 -17.31
CA VAL A 34 -13.97 9.28 -16.49
C VAL A 34 -13.13 8.03 -16.69
N LYS A 35 -11.80 8.22 -16.72
CA LYS A 35 -10.82 7.13 -16.94
C LYS A 35 -11.04 6.39 -18.26
N HIS A 36 -11.54 7.04 -19.32
CA HIS A 36 -11.57 6.47 -20.69
C HIS A 36 -10.19 5.87 -21.01
N ARG A 37 -9.14 6.68 -20.82
CA ARG A 37 -7.75 6.22 -20.78
C ARG A 37 -7.18 6.29 -19.36
N TYR A 38 -6.12 5.53 -19.10
CA TYR A 38 -5.42 5.63 -17.81
C TYR A 38 -4.67 6.97 -17.66
N SER A 39 -4.31 7.62 -18.77
CA SER A 39 -3.65 8.94 -18.78
C SER A 39 -4.62 10.09 -18.47
N ASP A 40 -5.94 9.86 -18.51
CA ASP A 40 -6.97 10.83 -18.10
C ASP A 40 -7.11 10.96 -16.58
N PHE A 41 -6.28 10.24 -15.82
CA PHE A 41 -6.31 10.21 -14.37
C PHE A 41 -4.89 10.24 -13.82
N VAL A 42 -4.41 11.43 -13.49
CA VAL A 42 -3.09 11.67 -12.91
C VAL A 42 -3.23 11.97 -11.42
N VAL A 43 -2.36 11.38 -10.60
CA VAL A 43 -2.33 11.60 -9.15
C VAL A 43 -0.92 11.90 -8.69
N ASN A 44 -0.73 13.02 -8.01
CA ASN A 44 0.52 13.37 -7.36
C ASN A 44 0.30 13.41 -5.84
N GLU A 45 1.05 12.61 -5.10
CA GLU A 45 1.04 12.64 -3.64
C GLU A 45 1.49 14.00 -3.11
N ILE A 46 0.85 14.49 -2.05
CA ILE A 46 1.26 15.69 -1.32
C ILE A 46 1.81 15.24 0.03
N ASP A 47 3.09 15.55 0.30
CA ASP A 47 3.72 15.18 1.57
C ASP A 47 3.23 16.04 2.75
N PRO A 48 3.56 15.70 4.01
CA PRO A 48 3.11 16.45 5.18
C PRO A 48 3.51 17.93 5.17
N GLU A 49 4.60 18.27 4.48
CA GLU A 49 5.07 19.65 4.30
C GLU A 49 4.34 20.40 3.18
N GLY A 50 3.43 19.75 2.45
CA GLY A 50 2.66 20.35 1.35
C GLY A 50 3.35 20.27 -0.01
N THR A 51 4.47 19.55 -0.12
CA THR A 51 5.21 19.40 -1.38
C THR A 51 4.55 18.34 -2.27
N ILE A 52 4.26 18.71 -3.51
CA ILE A 52 3.68 17.80 -4.50
C ILE A 52 4.79 16.92 -5.11
N ALA A 53 4.62 15.60 -5.04
CA ALA A 53 5.55 14.63 -5.61
C ALA A 53 5.55 14.70 -7.14
N THR A 54 6.66 15.10 -7.73
CA THR A 54 6.86 15.23 -9.18
C THR A 54 8.22 14.69 -9.62
N ILE A 55 8.37 14.39 -10.91
CA ILE A 55 9.67 14.10 -11.54
C ILE A 55 9.70 14.81 -12.90
N SER A 56 10.87 15.19 -13.39
CA SER A 56 11.05 15.74 -14.75
C SER A 56 10.90 14.66 -15.84
N ARG A 57 10.43 15.05 -17.04
CA ARG A 57 10.33 14.15 -18.22
C ARG A 57 11.69 13.59 -18.61
N GLU A 58 12.65 14.49 -18.71
CA GLU A 58 14.07 14.22 -18.76
C GLU A 58 14.47 13.98 -17.31
N THR A 59 14.31 12.77 -16.78
CA THR A 59 14.76 12.47 -15.42
C THR A 59 16.18 12.98 -15.28
N ASP A 60 16.38 14.06 -14.51
CA ASP A 60 17.67 14.70 -14.36
C ASP A 60 18.67 13.61 -13.98
N VAL A 61 19.54 13.29 -14.93
CA VAL A 61 20.75 12.52 -14.67
C VAL A 61 21.63 13.48 -13.86
N VAL A 62 21.31 13.58 -12.57
CA VAL A 62 22.13 14.13 -11.50
C VAL A 62 22.79 15.48 -11.86
N LYS A 63 22.02 16.57 -11.89
CA LYS A 63 22.60 17.93 -11.84
C LYS A 63 22.74 18.48 -10.41
N GLU A 64 21.91 18.04 -9.47
CA GLU A 64 21.87 18.62 -8.11
C GLU A 64 22.94 18.11 -7.12
N ILE A 65 23.77 17.12 -7.49
CA ILE A 65 24.79 16.59 -6.56
C ILE A 65 26.16 17.22 -6.77
N GLU A 66 26.46 17.88 -7.90
CA GLU A 66 27.76 18.56 -8.06
C GLU A 66 28.01 19.62 -6.98
N ILE A 67 26.96 20.23 -6.43
CA ILE A 67 27.07 21.23 -5.37
C ILE A 67 27.48 20.60 -4.02
N LEU A 68 27.04 19.36 -3.75
CA LEU A 68 27.39 18.63 -2.53
C LEU A 68 28.68 17.81 -2.67
N GLU A 69 28.99 17.32 -3.87
CA GLU A 69 30.26 16.64 -4.16
C GLU A 69 31.43 17.64 -4.24
N LYS A 70 31.26 18.86 -4.78
CA LYS A 70 32.28 19.93 -4.68
C LYS A 70 32.61 20.31 -3.24
N SER A 71 31.60 20.40 -2.37
CA SER A 71 31.82 20.64 -0.93
C SER A 71 32.53 19.50 -0.19
N LYS A 72 32.49 18.28 -0.75
CA LYS A 72 33.22 17.11 -0.25
C LYS A 72 34.59 16.96 -0.86
N GLU A 73 34.80 17.37 -2.12
CA GLU A 73 36.12 17.39 -2.77
C GLU A 73 37.04 18.45 -2.18
N GLU A 74 36.50 19.59 -1.73
CA GLU A 74 37.27 20.59 -0.97
C GLU A 74 37.68 20.07 0.42
N ASN A 75 36.87 19.19 1.04
CA ASN A 75 37.20 18.56 2.33
C ASN A 75 37.97 17.23 2.20
N LYS A 76 38.03 16.60 1.02
CA LYS A 76 38.75 15.34 0.76
C LYS A 76 40.24 15.52 0.44
N LYS A 77 40.72 16.77 0.31
CA LYS A 77 42.15 17.03 0.10
C LYS A 77 43.02 16.81 1.36
N GLU A 78 42.44 16.49 2.51
CA GLU A 78 43.21 16.17 3.74
C GLU A 78 43.01 14.76 4.32
N GLU A 79 42.12 13.90 3.80
CA GLU A 79 42.06 12.49 4.22
C GLU A 79 41.81 11.54 3.04
N GLY A 80 42.75 10.63 2.81
CA GLY A 80 42.79 9.71 1.67
C GLY A 80 41.60 8.74 1.58
N ASP A 81 41.18 8.48 0.34
CA ASP A 81 40.02 7.68 -0.03
C ASP A 81 40.23 6.16 0.21
N PRO A 82 39.40 5.45 1.00
CA PRO A 82 39.49 4.00 1.18
C PRO A 82 38.42 3.24 0.36
N SER A 83 38.28 3.54 -0.94
CA SER A 83 37.30 2.86 -1.80
C SER A 83 37.88 2.16 -3.03
N GLU A 84 38.93 1.36 -2.84
CA GLU A 84 39.32 0.28 -3.76
C GLU A 84 39.75 -0.98 -3.00
N GLN A 85 38.82 -1.77 -2.48
CA GLN A 85 39.12 -3.15 -2.06
C GLN A 85 37.96 -4.07 -2.43
N GLY A 86 38.24 -5.05 -3.30
CA GLY A 86 37.36 -6.20 -3.56
C GLY A 86 37.09 -7.04 -2.29
N PRO A 87 36.33 -8.14 -2.39
CA PRO A 87 36.05 -8.98 -1.22
C PRO A 87 37.37 -9.40 -0.55
N LYS A 88 37.53 -9.08 0.75
CA LYS A 88 38.70 -9.51 1.54
C LYS A 88 38.88 -11.01 1.39
N LYS A 89 40.00 -11.42 0.79
CA LYS A 89 40.46 -12.81 0.78
C LYS A 89 40.76 -13.22 2.23
N ILE A 90 40.30 -14.41 2.62
CA ILE A 90 40.61 -15.00 3.92
C ILE A 90 42.10 -15.33 3.91
N GLN A 91 42.89 -14.68 4.77
CA GLN A 91 44.33 -14.92 4.90
C GLN A 91 44.59 -15.82 6.11
N VAL A 92 45.25 -16.96 5.90
CA VAL A 92 45.71 -17.85 6.97
C VAL A 92 47.21 -17.63 7.14
N THR A 93 47.64 -17.21 8.34
CA THR A 93 49.05 -16.96 8.64
C THR A 93 49.86 -18.26 8.66
N GLU A 94 51.17 -18.18 8.45
CA GLU A 94 52.06 -19.36 8.53
C GLU A 94 52.04 -19.99 9.93
N GLU A 95 51.90 -19.18 10.97
CA GLU A 95 51.67 -19.64 12.34
C GLU A 95 50.38 -20.46 12.45
N ALA A 96 49.27 -19.96 11.89
CA ALA A 96 48.01 -20.70 11.90
C ALA A 96 48.09 -22.01 11.10
N LYS A 97 48.83 -22.06 9.99
CA LYS A 97 49.08 -23.30 9.23
C LYS A 97 49.82 -24.34 10.07
N ALA A 98 50.84 -23.93 10.82
CA ALA A 98 51.58 -24.84 11.72
C ALA A 98 50.67 -25.43 12.81
N VAL A 99 49.82 -24.60 13.44
CA VAL A 99 48.87 -25.09 14.47
C VAL A 99 47.75 -25.95 13.86
N ILE A 100 47.31 -25.67 12.62
CA ILE A 100 46.35 -26.53 11.90
C ILE A 100 46.94 -27.92 11.68
N SER A 101 48.18 -28.02 11.21
CA SER A 101 48.84 -29.31 10.98
C SER A 101 49.10 -30.09 12.28
N GLU A 102 49.33 -29.41 13.40
CA GLU A 102 49.50 -30.04 14.72
C GLU A 102 48.17 -30.57 15.28
N VAL A 103 47.08 -29.79 15.16
CA VAL A 103 45.79 -30.11 15.79
C VAL A 103 44.89 -30.98 14.89
N LEU A 104 45.01 -30.84 13.56
CA LEU A 104 44.25 -31.53 12.52
C LEU A 104 45.20 -32.17 11.47
N PRO A 105 45.99 -33.19 11.84
CA PRO A 105 47.01 -33.76 10.94
C PRO A 105 46.47 -34.42 9.68
N GLU A 106 45.26 -34.98 9.69
CA GLU A 106 44.65 -35.66 8.52
C GLU A 106 43.64 -34.77 7.77
N GLU A 107 43.05 -33.78 8.44
CA GLU A 107 41.96 -32.93 7.91
C GLU A 107 42.38 -31.47 7.65
N GLY A 108 43.61 -31.10 8.01
CA GLY A 108 44.15 -29.75 7.83
C GLY A 108 44.25 -29.33 6.36
N ASP A 109 44.64 -30.24 5.47
CA ASP A 109 44.74 -29.98 4.04
C ASP A 109 43.36 -29.75 3.40
N ARG A 110 42.34 -30.48 3.86
CA ARG A 110 40.94 -30.30 3.41
C ARG A 110 40.40 -28.93 3.81
N LEU A 111 40.71 -28.48 5.02
CA LEU A 111 40.34 -27.14 5.50
C LEU A 111 41.02 -26.03 4.68
N LEU A 112 42.32 -26.17 4.42
CA LEU A 112 43.08 -25.20 3.61
C LEU A 112 42.59 -25.14 2.16
N GLU A 113 42.28 -26.29 1.56
CA GLU A 113 41.69 -26.37 0.22
C GLU A 113 40.27 -25.79 0.16
N HIS A 114 39.46 -25.99 1.20
CA HIS A 114 38.14 -25.37 1.31
C HIS A 114 38.23 -23.83 1.40
N ILE A 115 39.18 -23.30 2.18
CA ILE A 115 39.46 -21.85 2.27
C ILE A 115 39.91 -21.30 0.91
N ARG A 116 40.74 -22.04 0.17
CA ARG A 116 41.19 -21.67 -1.18
C ARG A 116 40.00 -21.59 -2.15
N LYS A 117 39.14 -22.60 -2.20
CA LYS A 117 37.94 -22.63 -3.04
C LYS A 117 36.99 -21.46 -2.74
N ILE A 118 36.83 -21.08 -1.48
CA ILE A 118 36.05 -19.89 -1.07
C ILE A 118 36.70 -18.60 -1.59
N ASN A 119 38.03 -18.46 -1.51
CA ASN A 119 38.76 -17.28 -1.98
C ASN A 119 38.78 -17.15 -3.51
N GLU A 120 38.72 -18.27 -4.24
CA GLU A 120 38.68 -18.34 -5.70
C GLU A 120 37.24 -18.26 -6.27
N GLY A 121 36.22 -18.28 -5.40
CA GLY A 121 34.80 -18.16 -5.79
C GLY A 121 34.19 -19.44 -6.36
N LEU A 122 34.84 -20.59 -6.13
CA LEU A 122 34.44 -21.91 -6.63
C LEU A 122 33.49 -22.67 -5.68
N CYS A 123 33.10 -22.07 -4.56
CA CYS A 123 32.28 -22.67 -3.49
C CYS A 123 31.33 -21.61 -2.90
N GLU A 124 30.10 -21.98 -2.54
CA GLU A 124 29.14 -21.05 -1.95
C GLU A 124 29.56 -20.69 -0.50
N ARG A 125 29.48 -19.42 -0.12
CA ARG A 125 29.87 -18.95 1.24
C ARG A 125 28.97 -19.48 2.38
N THR A 126 27.99 -20.30 2.04
CA THR A 126 27.02 -20.96 2.94
C THR A 126 27.27 -22.46 3.07
N GLU A 127 28.24 -23.00 2.36
CA GLU A 127 28.59 -24.42 2.40
C GLU A 127 29.31 -24.75 3.72
N GLU A 128 28.91 -25.85 4.36
CA GLU A 128 29.50 -26.32 5.62
C GLU A 128 30.55 -27.40 5.35
N LEU A 129 31.73 -27.29 5.96
CA LEU A 129 32.74 -28.34 5.96
C LEU A 129 32.57 -29.20 7.21
N ALA A 130 32.32 -30.50 7.05
CA ALA A 130 32.32 -31.45 8.14
C ALA A 130 33.73 -32.01 8.34
N LEU A 131 34.29 -31.84 9.54
CA LEU A 131 35.51 -32.52 9.96
C LEU A 131 35.14 -33.89 10.56
N ASP A 132 36.02 -34.87 10.37
CA ASP A 132 35.80 -36.26 10.76
C ASP A 132 35.62 -36.48 12.27
N HIS A 133 35.24 -37.71 12.63
CA HIS A 133 34.83 -38.06 13.98
C HIS A 133 35.96 -37.88 15.00
N ILE A 134 35.70 -37.09 16.05
CA ILE A 134 36.63 -36.90 17.18
C ILE A 134 35.94 -37.34 18.47
N GLU A 135 36.29 -38.54 18.96
CA GLU A 135 35.74 -39.11 20.20
C GLU A 135 36.12 -38.30 21.45
N ASP A 136 37.39 -37.89 21.52
CA ASP A 136 37.96 -37.21 22.68
C ASP A 136 37.41 -35.77 22.86
N LYS A 137 36.96 -35.48 24.08
CA LYS A 137 36.42 -34.17 24.48
C LYS A 137 37.53 -33.11 24.59
N GLU A 138 38.73 -33.49 25.01
CA GLU A 138 39.86 -32.55 25.09
C GLU A 138 40.32 -32.12 23.69
N ARG A 139 40.48 -33.08 22.77
CA ARG A 139 40.84 -32.80 21.38
C ARG A 139 39.80 -31.95 20.65
N ARG A 140 38.50 -32.18 20.83
CA ARG A 140 37.44 -31.30 20.27
C ARG A 140 37.52 -29.88 20.81
N THR A 141 37.81 -29.72 22.09
CA THR A 141 37.96 -28.39 22.70
C THR A 141 39.16 -27.65 22.11
N LYS A 142 40.28 -28.35 21.86
CA LYS A 142 41.47 -27.80 21.18
C LYS A 142 41.16 -27.36 19.74
N VAL A 143 40.36 -28.13 18.99
CA VAL A 143 39.90 -27.74 17.64
C VAL A 143 39.03 -26.48 17.70
N HIS A 144 38.05 -26.39 18.61
CA HIS A 144 37.27 -25.16 18.78
C HIS A 144 38.15 -23.95 19.17
N HIS A 145 39.20 -24.17 19.96
CA HIS A 145 40.15 -23.12 20.36
C HIS A 145 41.05 -22.67 19.20
N LEU A 146 41.46 -23.58 18.32
CA LEU A 146 42.17 -23.29 17.07
C LEU A 146 41.38 -22.31 16.21
N PHE A 147 40.11 -22.63 15.89
CA PHE A 147 39.26 -21.75 15.07
C PHE A 147 38.98 -20.41 15.74
N ARG A 148 38.84 -20.39 17.07
CA ARG A 148 38.58 -19.13 17.81
C ARG A 148 39.78 -18.18 17.76
N ASN A 149 41.00 -18.69 17.88
CA ASN A 149 42.18 -17.86 18.09
C ASN A 149 43.04 -17.67 16.84
N HIS A 150 43.03 -18.62 15.90
CA HIS A 150 43.93 -18.62 14.74
C HIS A 150 43.19 -18.47 13.40
N ILE A 151 41.90 -18.81 13.32
CA ILE A 151 41.09 -18.74 12.07
C ILE A 151 39.68 -18.18 12.35
N SER A 152 39.65 -16.98 12.92
CA SER A 152 38.43 -16.39 13.51
C SER A 152 37.29 -16.09 12.53
N ASP A 153 37.53 -16.19 11.22
CA ASP A 153 36.52 -16.01 10.17
C ASP A 153 35.51 -17.16 10.09
N PHE A 154 35.76 -18.28 10.77
CA PHE A 154 34.86 -19.44 10.82
C PHE A 154 34.25 -19.63 12.22
N ASP A 155 33.01 -20.09 12.26
CA ASP A 155 32.34 -20.63 13.44
C ASP A 155 32.39 -22.16 13.40
N THR A 156 32.50 -22.78 14.57
CA THR A 156 32.51 -24.24 14.70
C THR A 156 31.48 -24.70 15.72
N TYR A 157 30.74 -25.75 15.39
CA TYR A 157 29.79 -26.38 16.30
C TYR A 157 29.79 -27.91 16.12
N THR A 158 29.53 -28.66 17.18
CA THR A 158 29.45 -30.13 17.11
C THR A 158 28.02 -30.56 16.77
N LYS A 159 27.86 -31.44 15.77
CA LYS A 159 26.57 -32.05 15.39
C LYS A 159 26.73 -33.56 15.33
N GLN A 160 25.67 -34.30 15.70
CA GLN A 160 25.64 -35.75 15.54
C GLN A 160 25.04 -36.07 14.17
N ILE A 161 25.80 -36.76 13.32
CA ILE A 161 25.42 -37.16 11.96
C ILE A 161 25.74 -38.65 11.86
N ASP A 162 24.75 -39.46 11.49
CA ASP A 162 24.87 -40.93 11.35
C ASP A 162 25.46 -41.64 12.59
N GLY A 163 25.11 -41.16 13.80
CA GLY A 163 25.58 -41.73 15.06
C GLY A 163 26.91 -41.19 15.56
N GLU A 164 27.73 -40.59 14.69
CA GLU A 164 29.03 -40.02 15.00
C GLU A 164 28.95 -38.52 15.33
N LYS A 165 29.76 -38.06 16.29
CA LYS A 165 29.90 -36.63 16.60
C LYS A 165 30.95 -36.01 15.67
N LYS A 166 30.52 -35.14 14.76
CA LYS A 166 31.37 -34.42 13.82
C LYS A 166 31.40 -32.92 14.14
N ILE A 167 32.51 -32.25 13.82
CA ILE A 167 32.63 -30.80 13.97
C ILE A 167 32.28 -30.16 12.64
N MET A 168 31.23 -29.33 12.64
CA MET A 168 30.84 -28.53 11.49
C MET A 168 31.59 -27.20 11.54
N VAL A 169 32.27 -26.87 10.44
CA VAL A 169 32.97 -25.61 10.22
C VAL A 169 32.19 -24.81 9.20
N LEU A 170 31.74 -23.62 9.60
CA LEU A 170 30.96 -22.72 8.75
C LEU A 170 31.64 -21.36 8.75
N LEU A 171 31.80 -20.77 7.56
CA LEU A 171 32.26 -19.38 7.48
C LEU A 171 31.27 -18.49 8.25
N LYS A 172 31.75 -17.58 9.11
CA LYS A 172 30.91 -16.61 9.81
C LYS A 172 30.17 -15.74 8.80
N SER A 173 29.03 -16.24 8.34
CA SER A 173 28.21 -15.55 7.39
C SER A 173 27.69 -14.29 8.09
N SER A 174 27.87 -13.16 7.45
CA SER A 174 27.42 -11.85 7.92
C SER A 174 25.87 -11.71 7.91
N ILE A 175 25.13 -12.77 8.23
CA ILE A 175 23.66 -12.82 8.18
C ILE A 175 23.19 -13.88 9.20
N SER A 176 22.87 -13.54 10.46
CA SER A 176 21.46 -13.67 10.87
C SER A 176 21.08 -12.93 12.18
N LYS A 177 22.02 -12.48 13.01
CA LYS A 177 21.71 -11.63 14.20
C LYS A 177 22.50 -10.33 14.19
N ASN A 178 23.76 -10.39 13.77
CA ASN A 178 24.60 -9.20 13.58
C ASN A 178 24.15 -8.32 12.41
N LYS A 179 23.45 -8.80 11.37
CA LYS A 179 22.96 -7.90 10.32
C LYS A 179 21.88 -6.95 10.83
N ARG A 180 20.96 -7.43 11.68
CA ARG A 180 19.98 -6.56 12.36
C ARG A 180 20.66 -5.60 13.32
N LYS A 181 21.62 -6.08 14.13
CA LYS A 181 22.37 -5.25 15.09
C LYS A 181 23.32 -4.25 14.41
N LYS A 182 23.90 -4.61 13.26
CA LYS A 182 24.82 -3.79 12.44
C LYS A 182 24.07 -2.83 11.53
N LEU A 183 22.90 -3.19 10.99
CA LEU A 183 22.00 -2.23 10.33
C LEU A 183 21.46 -1.21 11.34
N LYS A 184 21.15 -1.64 12.57
CA LYS A 184 20.76 -0.74 13.67
C LYS A 184 21.94 0.15 14.12
N MET A 185 23.13 -0.41 14.32
CA MET A 185 24.34 0.38 14.62
C MET A 185 24.82 1.27 13.46
N GLN A 186 24.52 0.91 12.21
CA GLN A 186 24.84 1.72 11.04
C GLN A 186 23.81 2.84 10.85
N SER A 187 22.53 2.63 11.20
CA SER A 187 21.57 3.74 11.34
C SER A 187 21.89 4.67 12.51
N ASP A 188 22.50 4.15 13.57
CA ASP A 188 22.91 4.96 14.73
C ASP A 188 24.21 5.75 14.45
N LYS A 189 24.94 5.45 13.35
CA LYS A 189 26.16 6.15 12.91
C LYS A 189 25.99 6.99 11.65
N GLU A 190 25.04 6.67 10.77
CA GLU A 190 24.76 7.45 9.55
C GLU A 190 23.61 8.42 9.81
N GLU A 191 23.87 9.72 9.66
CA GLU A 191 22.88 10.78 9.89
C GLU A 191 21.61 10.62 9.03
N PHE A 192 21.71 9.96 7.86
CA PHE A 192 20.59 9.73 6.93
C PHE A 192 20.57 8.28 6.42
N PRO A 193 19.98 7.33 7.18
CA PRO A 193 20.03 5.90 6.88
C PRO A 193 19.08 5.44 5.76
N HIS A 194 18.31 6.35 5.17
CA HIS A 194 17.26 6.05 4.21
C HIS A 194 17.43 6.88 2.94
N ILE A 195 16.92 6.36 1.83
CA ILE A 195 16.89 7.09 0.56
C ILE A 195 15.42 7.28 0.17
N LYS A 196 15.00 8.53 -0.01
CA LYS A 196 13.71 8.94 -0.57
C LYS A 196 13.87 9.10 -2.09
N VAL A 197 12.88 8.63 -2.83
CA VAL A 197 12.72 8.88 -4.26
C VAL A 197 11.26 9.21 -4.52
N VAL A 198 10.98 9.97 -5.59
CA VAL A 198 9.63 10.02 -6.16
C VAL A 198 9.52 8.91 -7.18
N MET A 199 8.52 8.04 -7.02
CA MET A 199 8.17 6.99 -7.96
C MET A 199 6.98 7.42 -8.80
N TYR A 200 7.20 7.46 -10.11
CA TYR A 200 6.17 7.53 -11.14
C TYR A 200 5.77 6.11 -11.55
N LYS A 201 4.47 5.85 -11.72
CA LYS A 201 3.98 4.58 -12.27
C LYS A 201 2.79 4.77 -13.20
N GLU A 202 2.66 3.88 -14.20
CA GLU A 202 1.56 3.86 -15.17
C GLU A 202 0.81 2.52 -15.11
N SER A 203 -0.50 2.58 -14.87
CA SER A 203 -1.42 1.43 -15.00
C SER A 203 -0.96 0.18 -14.21
N ILE A 204 -0.41 0.37 -13.01
CA ILE A 204 0.12 -0.70 -12.14
C ILE A 204 -0.15 -0.39 -10.67
N GLU A 205 -0.41 -1.43 -9.88
CA GLU A 205 -0.64 -1.33 -8.43
C GLU A 205 0.64 -0.91 -7.69
N SER A 206 0.53 -0.06 -6.67
CA SER A 206 1.68 0.44 -5.89
C SER A 206 2.54 -0.69 -5.34
N MET A 207 1.94 -1.72 -4.73
CA MET A 207 2.71 -2.85 -4.18
C MET A 207 3.42 -3.69 -5.24
N GLN A 208 2.82 -3.82 -6.43
CA GLN A 208 3.48 -4.49 -7.56
C GLN A 208 4.64 -3.64 -8.09
N ALA A 209 4.47 -2.31 -8.14
CA ALA A 209 5.54 -1.38 -8.51
C ALA A 209 6.71 -1.43 -7.51
N ILE A 210 6.42 -1.44 -6.21
CA ILE A 210 7.41 -1.63 -5.14
C ILE A 210 8.11 -2.98 -5.27
N PHE A 211 7.40 -4.07 -5.53
CA PHE A 211 8.02 -5.39 -5.72
C PHE A 211 8.97 -5.41 -6.92
N ASN A 212 8.57 -4.78 -8.03
CA ASN A 212 9.43 -4.65 -9.21
C ASN A 212 10.66 -3.79 -8.90
N PHE A 213 10.49 -2.69 -8.15
CA PHE A 213 11.57 -1.83 -7.71
C PHE A 213 12.55 -2.52 -6.76
N SER A 214 12.02 -3.33 -5.84
CA SER A 214 12.79 -4.05 -4.83
C SER A 214 13.82 -4.99 -5.47
N LYS A 215 13.43 -5.67 -6.55
CA LYS A 215 14.33 -6.56 -7.31
C LYS A 215 15.52 -5.80 -7.89
N LEU A 216 15.29 -4.62 -8.46
CA LEU A 216 16.34 -3.81 -9.06
C LEU A 216 17.35 -3.30 -8.05
N VAL A 217 16.86 -2.76 -6.93
CA VAL A 217 17.76 -2.20 -5.91
C VAL A 217 18.38 -3.28 -5.02
N LYS A 218 18.02 -4.55 -5.25
CA LYS A 218 18.41 -5.74 -4.49
C LYS A 218 18.05 -5.63 -3.01
N LYS A 219 16.82 -5.18 -2.72
CA LYS A 219 16.24 -5.09 -1.38
C LYS A 219 14.88 -5.76 -1.35
N GLN A 220 14.53 -6.33 -0.19
CA GLN A 220 13.20 -6.90 0.02
C GLN A 220 12.16 -5.78 0.17
N ALA A 221 10.93 -6.00 -0.32
CA ALA A 221 9.84 -5.03 -0.25
C ALA A 221 9.56 -4.48 1.16
N LYS A 222 9.82 -5.28 2.22
CA LYS A 222 9.67 -4.84 3.62
C LYS A 222 10.58 -3.68 4.06
N TYR A 223 11.61 -3.35 3.27
CA TYR A 223 12.49 -2.20 3.52
C TYR A 223 12.01 -0.93 2.82
N PHE A 224 10.87 -1.00 2.12
CA PHE A 224 10.26 0.14 1.46
C PHE A 224 9.17 0.72 2.35
N GLY A 225 9.14 2.05 2.44
CA GLY A 225 8.08 2.81 3.08
C GLY A 225 7.35 3.67 2.05
N ILE A 226 6.02 3.63 2.08
CA ILE A 226 5.11 4.44 1.27
C ILE A 226 4.03 5.03 2.17
N ALA A 227 3.53 6.22 1.83
CA ALA A 227 2.53 6.90 2.64
C ALA A 227 1.11 6.36 2.39
N GLY A 228 0.89 5.74 1.23
CA GLY A 228 -0.36 5.08 0.87
C GLY A 228 -0.27 4.39 -0.47
N ASN A 229 -1.23 3.53 -0.78
CA ASN A 229 -1.40 2.98 -2.12
C ASN A 229 -2.07 4.03 -3.03
N LYS A 230 -1.72 4.02 -4.31
CA LYS A 230 -2.35 4.87 -5.34
C LYS A 230 -3.09 4.03 -6.36
N ASP A 231 -4.04 4.62 -7.08
CA ASP A 231 -4.84 3.97 -8.11
C ASP A 231 -4.00 3.14 -9.08
N LYS A 232 -4.47 1.93 -9.40
CA LYS A 232 -3.86 1.10 -10.44
C LYS A 232 -4.05 1.74 -11.82
N ARG A 233 -5.30 2.01 -12.22
CA ARG A 233 -5.65 2.62 -13.51
C ARG A 233 -5.49 4.14 -13.40
N GLY A 234 -4.29 4.60 -13.67
CA GLY A 234 -3.89 5.99 -13.60
C GLY A 234 -2.40 6.15 -13.84
N ILE A 235 -1.97 7.39 -13.96
CA ILE A 235 -0.58 7.79 -13.84
C ILE A 235 -0.39 8.37 -12.45
N THR A 236 0.57 7.86 -11.67
CA THR A 236 0.69 8.30 -10.28
C THR A 236 2.13 8.56 -9.87
N PHE A 237 2.33 9.61 -9.08
CA PHE A 237 3.58 10.01 -8.48
C PHE A 237 3.45 9.89 -6.96
N GLN A 238 4.35 9.15 -6.32
CA GLN A 238 4.35 8.98 -4.86
C GLN A 238 5.77 8.95 -4.30
N ASN A 239 5.93 9.45 -3.07
CA ASN A 239 7.19 9.32 -2.36
C ASN A 239 7.39 7.88 -1.89
N VAL A 240 8.62 7.40 -2.04
CA VAL A 240 9.03 6.06 -1.62
C VAL A 240 10.36 6.18 -0.89
N THR A 241 10.42 5.63 0.32
CA THR A 241 11.68 5.52 1.07
C THR A 241 12.20 4.10 1.07
N ILE A 242 13.52 3.95 1.06
CA ILE A 242 14.21 2.66 1.10
C ILE A 242 15.19 2.67 2.28
N SER A 243 14.96 1.82 3.26
CA SER A 243 15.90 1.67 4.37
C SER A 243 17.21 1.05 3.91
N PHE A 244 18.33 1.68 4.27
CA PHE A 244 19.68 1.22 3.97
C PHE A 244 19.88 1.01 2.46
N GLY A 245 19.26 1.87 1.65
CA GLY A 245 19.36 1.84 0.20
C GLY A 245 20.80 2.05 -0.25
N ASN A 246 21.24 1.33 -1.29
CA ASN A 246 22.52 1.60 -1.93
C ASN A 246 22.28 2.61 -3.07
N LEU A 247 22.87 3.79 -2.97
CA LEU A 247 22.67 4.87 -3.93
C LEU A 247 23.06 4.46 -5.36
N GLY A 248 24.14 3.69 -5.52
CA GLY A 248 24.55 3.17 -6.83
C GLY A 248 23.53 2.22 -7.46
N ASN A 249 22.88 1.36 -6.66
CA ASN A 249 21.79 0.51 -7.15
C ASN A 249 20.56 1.33 -7.56
N ILE A 250 20.24 2.40 -6.83
CA ILE A 250 19.11 3.28 -7.15
C ILE A 250 19.40 4.08 -8.42
N LYS A 251 20.61 4.63 -8.57
CA LYS A 251 21.05 5.30 -9.80
C LYS A 251 20.99 4.35 -11.01
N ARG A 252 21.42 3.10 -10.86
CA ARG A 252 21.27 2.07 -11.92
C ARG A 252 19.81 1.71 -12.20
N ALA A 253 18.94 1.76 -11.19
CA ALA A 253 17.52 1.53 -11.39
C ALA A 253 16.86 2.68 -12.16
N GLN A 254 17.30 3.93 -11.95
CA GLN A 254 16.82 5.12 -12.64
C GLN A 254 17.07 5.05 -14.16
N THR A 255 18.23 4.53 -14.56
CA THR A 255 18.63 4.46 -15.99
C THR A 255 18.28 3.13 -16.66
N ASN A 256 17.51 2.25 -16.00
CA ASN A 256 17.24 0.91 -16.52
C ASN A 256 16.27 0.96 -17.74
N PRO A 257 16.65 0.48 -18.93
CA PRO A 257 15.80 0.55 -20.12
C PRO A 257 14.55 -0.32 -20.04
N GLN A 258 14.56 -1.42 -19.25
CA GLN A 258 13.36 -2.25 -19.05
C GLN A 258 12.24 -1.52 -18.29
N TRP A 259 12.55 -0.37 -17.69
CA TRP A 259 11.63 0.48 -16.94
C TRP A 259 10.96 1.55 -17.78
N ILE A 260 11.47 1.79 -18.99
CA ILE A 260 10.92 2.74 -19.93
C ILE A 260 9.56 2.18 -20.39
N ARG A 261 8.50 2.51 -19.64
CA ARG A 261 7.07 2.55 -20.01
C ARG A 261 6.10 2.34 -18.83
N LYS A 262 6.53 1.96 -17.62
CA LYS A 262 5.57 1.76 -16.50
C LYS A 262 6.00 2.22 -15.13
N ILE A 263 7.29 2.38 -14.86
CA ILE A 263 7.79 2.92 -13.60
C ILE A 263 8.99 3.81 -13.90
N LYS A 264 9.03 5.02 -13.35
CA LYS A 264 10.22 5.88 -13.36
C LYS A 264 10.50 6.33 -11.92
N ILE A 265 11.76 6.66 -11.64
CA ILE A 265 12.14 7.23 -10.35
C ILE A 265 12.92 8.52 -10.56
N GLY A 266 12.74 9.46 -9.64
CA GLY A 266 13.45 10.75 -9.63
C GLY A 266 13.59 11.29 -8.22
N ASN A 267 14.11 12.52 -8.11
CA ASN A 267 14.24 13.28 -6.86
C ASN A 267 14.89 12.45 -5.73
N ILE A 268 16.06 11.87 -6.03
CA ILE A 268 16.76 10.96 -5.11
C ILE A 268 17.41 11.77 -3.98
N GLN A 269 16.96 11.54 -2.74
CA GLN A 269 17.43 12.28 -1.56
C GLN A 269 17.76 11.33 -0.42
N LYS A 270 18.78 11.64 0.38
CA LYS A 270 19.01 10.94 1.66
C LYS A 270 18.13 11.56 2.74
N VAL A 271 17.45 10.73 3.52
CA VAL A 271 16.50 11.18 4.55
C VAL A 271 16.70 10.44 5.87
N LYS A 272 16.31 11.09 6.97
CA LYS A 272 16.43 10.55 8.34
C LYS A 272 15.32 9.57 8.68
N LYS A 273 14.09 9.88 8.25
CA LYS A 273 12.88 9.14 8.59
C LYS A 273 12.41 8.28 7.41
N LEU A 274 11.94 7.09 7.74
CA LEU A 274 11.22 6.23 6.82
C LEU A 274 9.78 6.74 6.71
N ILE A 275 9.26 6.84 5.49
CA ILE A 275 7.84 7.13 5.25
C ILE A 275 7.03 5.95 5.76
N LYS A 276 6.05 6.25 6.61
CA LYS A 276 5.06 5.32 7.11
C LYS A 276 3.71 5.60 6.45
N LEU A 277 2.83 4.63 6.56
CA LEU A 277 1.46 4.71 6.10
C LEU A 277 0.75 5.87 6.83
N GLY A 278 0.07 6.73 6.08
CA GLY A 278 -0.52 7.97 6.59
C GLY A 278 0.40 9.19 6.56
N ASP A 279 1.70 9.06 6.23
CA ASP A 279 2.62 10.22 6.11
C ASP A 279 2.41 11.01 4.80
N LEU A 280 1.17 11.46 4.55
CA LEU A 280 0.80 12.37 3.46
C LEU A 280 -0.24 13.38 3.95
N SER A 281 -0.26 14.57 3.36
CA SER A 281 -1.30 15.58 3.62
C SER A 281 -2.42 15.57 2.59
N GLY A 282 -2.28 14.80 1.51
CA GLY A 282 -3.31 14.67 0.49
C GLY A 282 -2.79 14.15 -0.85
N ASN A 283 -3.62 14.31 -1.88
CA ASN A 283 -3.27 14.00 -3.26
C ASN A 283 -3.79 15.12 -4.18
N ARG A 284 -2.93 15.56 -5.09
CA ARG A 284 -3.27 16.42 -6.23
C ARG A 284 -3.74 15.53 -7.38
N PHE A 285 -4.95 15.73 -7.86
CA PHE A 285 -5.53 15.04 -8.99
C PHE A 285 -5.50 15.94 -10.22
N SER A 286 -5.27 15.35 -11.39
CA SER A 286 -5.59 15.94 -12.69
C SER A 286 -6.42 14.95 -13.48
N LEU A 287 -7.62 15.37 -13.89
CA LEU A 287 -8.62 14.53 -14.54
C LEU A 287 -9.02 15.12 -15.88
N ALA A 288 -9.29 14.25 -16.86
CA ALA A 288 -10.03 14.61 -18.07
C ALA A 288 -11.35 13.83 -18.09
N ILE A 289 -12.45 14.55 -18.03
CA ILE A 289 -13.81 14.01 -18.19
C ILE A 289 -14.16 14.20 -19.66
N ARG A 290 -14.18 13.10 -20.42
CA ARG A 290 -14.36 13.11 -21.88
C ARG A 290 -15.82 13.06 -22.28
N PHE A 291 -16.10 13.45 -23.52
CA PHE A 291 -17.42 13.32 -24.15
C PHE A 291 -18.50 14.08 -23.37
N ILE A 292 -18.16 15.30 -22.95
CA ILE A 292 -19.13 16.17 -22.29
C ILE A 292 -20.06 16.76 -23.34
N GLU A 293 -21.36 16.55 -23.16
CA GLU A 293 -22.40 16.92 -24.13
C GLU A 293 -23.56 17.64 -23.42
N GLY A 294 -24.17 18.61 -24.11
CA GLY A 294 -25.38 19.27 -23.63
C GLY A 294 -25.21 20.23 -22.45
N VAL A 295 -23.98 20.65 -22.13
CA VAL A 295 -23.67 21.56 -21.00
C VAL A 295 -22.87 22.77 -21.48
N THR A 296 -23.21 23.98 -21.02
CA THR A 296 -22.50 25.23 -21.35
C THR A 296 -21.26 25.44 -20.49
N ASP A 297 -20.35 26.35 -20.89
CA ASP A 297 -19.22 26.73 -20.04
C ASP A 297 -19.68 27.39 -18.73
N GLU A 298 -20.80 28.13 -18.75
CA GLU A 298 -21.41 28.72 -17.55
C GLU A 298 -21.91 27.67 -16.56
N GLU A 299 -22.53 26.59 -17.04
CA GLU A 299 -23.00 25.49 -16.21
C GLU A 299 -21.81 24.72 -15.60
N ILE A 300 -20.75 24.46 -16.39
CA ILE A 300 -19.50 23.87 -15.87
C ILE A 300 -18.90 24.76 -14.78
N LYS A 301 -18.85 26.06 -15.02
CA LYS A 301 -18.36 27.05 -14.05
C LYS A 301 -19.19 27.01 -12.76
N GLN A 302 -20.51 26.96 -12.86
CA GLN A 302 -21.41 26.85 -11.71
C GLN A 302 -21.12 25.58 -10.90
N ASN A 303 -20.97 24.42 -11.56
CA ASN A 303 -20.64 23.17 -10.88
C ASN A 303 -19.31 23.26 -10.11
N VAL A 304 -18.29 23.84 -10.75
CA VAL A 304 -16.97 24.04 -10.13
C VAL A 304 -17.04 25.03 -8.96
N GLU A 305 -17.79 26.12 -9.07
CA GLU A 305 -17.97 27.11 -8.00
C GLU A 305 -18.72 26.51 -6.80
N ASN A 306 -19.76 25.72 -7.04
CA ASN A 306 -20.52 25.01 -6.01
C ASN A 306 -19.63 24.08 -5.19
N ILE A 307 -18.93 23.15 -5.85
CA ILE A 307 -18.07 22.18 -5.17
C ILE A 307 -16.84 22.84 -4.52
N SER A 308 -16.35 23.93 -5.09
CA SER A 308 -15.26 24.74 -4.51
C SER A 308 -15.70 25.49 -3.26
N THR A 309 -16.96 25.92 -3.17
CA THR A 309 -17.47 26.68 -2.03
C THR A 309 -17.95 25.77 -0.91
N ASN A 310 -18.82 24.82 -1.26
CA ASN A 310 -19.55 23.99 -0.31
C ASN A 310 -18.84 22.66 -0.02
N GLY A 311 -18.02 22.17 -0.95
CA GLY A 311 -17.40 20.84 -0.87
C GLY A 311 -18.31 19.74 -1.39
N PHE A 312 -18.14 18.53 -0.86
CA PHE A 312 -18.92 17.35 -1.21
C PHE A 312 -19.09 16.42 0.02
N LEU A 313 -20.16 15.62 0.02
CA LEU A 313 -20.35 14.57 1.05
C LEU A 313 -19.23 13.54 0.92
N ASN A 314 -18.49 13.32 2.00
CA ASN A 314 -17.24 12.57 1.99
C ASN A 314 -17.47 11.04 2.03
N TYR A 315 -18.29 10.51 1.13
CA TYR A 315 -18.59 9.08 1.09
C TYR A 315 -17.37 8.19 0.86
N PHE A 316 -17.46 6.94 1.34
CA PHE A 316 -16.59 5.87 0.84
C PHE A 316 -17.05 5.48 -0.56
N GLY A 317 -16.21 5.68 -1.58
CA GLY A 317 -16.57 5.33 -2.96
C GLY A 317 -16.62 3.82 -3.24
N MET A 318 -17.17 3.46 -4.40
CA MET A 318 -17.33 2.06 -4.86
C MET A 318 -16.05 1.21 -4.81
N GLN A 319 -14.89 1.86 -4.97
CA GLN A 319 -13.58 1.22 -4.83
C GLN A 319 -13.39 0.53 -3.47
N ARG A 320 -14.01 1.04 -2.40
CA ARG A 320 -13.99 0.47 -1.04
C ARG A 320 -14.76 -0.85 -0.96
N PHE A 321 -15.78 -1.01 -1.80
CA PHE A 321 -16.70 -2.15 -1.79
C PHE A 321 -16.37 -3.21 -2.85
N GLY A 322 -15.34 -2.97 -3.67
CA GLY A 322 -14.82 -3.90 -4.68
C GLY A 322 -15.65 -3.91 -5.98
N CYS A 323 -15.06 -4.46 -7.05
CA CYS A 323 -15.67 -4.54 -8.39
C CYS A 323 -16.09 -5.98 -8.77
N PHE A 324 -16.43 -6.79 -7.77
CA PHE A 324 -16.82 -8.19 -7.95
C PHE A 324 -18.35 -8.36 -7.87
N ASN A 325 -18.82 -9.56 -8.21
CA ASN A 325 -20.22 -9.95 -8.04
C ASN A 325 -20.69 -9.89 -6.57
N ILE A 326 -19.80 -10.23 -5.63
CA ILE A 326 -20.05 -10.15 -4.19
C ILE A 326 -19.30 -8.95 -3.64
N MET A 327 -20.05 -8.02 -3.03
CA MET A 327 -19.49 -6.79 -2.49
C MET A 327 -18.71 -7.06 -1.19
N THR A 328 -17.59 -6.38 -1.02
CA THR A 328 -16.66 -6.60 0.09
C THR A 328 -17.31 -6.42 1.47
N HIS A 329 -18.26 -5.49 1.61
CA HIS A 329 -18.96 -5.23 2.87
C HIS A 329 -19.88 -6.40 3.28
N THR A 330 -20.43 -7.15 2.32
CA THR A 330 -21.28 -8.32 2.61
C THR A 330 -20.48 -9.47 3.23
N ILE A 331 -19.24 -9.69 2.76
CA ILE A 331 -18.30 -10.62 3.38
C ILE A 331 -17.93 -10.13 4.79
N GLY A 332 -17.72 -8.81 4.94
CA GLY A 332 -17.46 -8.16 6.23
C GLY A 332 -18.59 -8.40 7.24
N LYS A 333 -19.84 -8.22 6.82
CA LYS A 333 -21.03 -8.49 7.61
C LYS A 333 -21.04 -9.92 8.15
N GLU A 334 -20.90 -10.91 7.28
CA GLU A 334 -20.90 -12.33 7.70
C GLU A 334 -19.67 -12.69 8.54
N ALA A 335 -18.53 -12.03 8.34
CA ALA A 335 -17.34 -12.19 9.18
C ALA A 335 -17.56 -11.65 10.60
N ILE A 336 -18.23 -10.50 10.76
CA ILE A 336 -18.59 -9.94 12.07
C ILE A 336 -19.57 -10.86 12.81
N LYS A 337 -20.54 -11.41 12.07
CA LYS A 337 -21.50 -12.42 12.58
C LYS A 337 -20.85 -13.78 12.84
N GLN A 338 -19.57 -13.95 12.51
CA GLN A 338 -18.82 -15.21 12.65
C GLN A 338 -19.43 -16.38 11.87
N ASN A 339 -20.14 -16.10 10.78
CA ASN A 339 -20.67 -17.11 9.87
C ASN A 339 -19.57 -17.59 8.92
N TRP A 340 -18.57 -18.27 9.47
CA TRP A 340 -17.33 -18.57 8.75
C TRP A 340 -17.53 -19.44 7.51
N LYS A 341 -18.51 -20.36 7.53
CA LYS A 341 -18.83 -21.18 6.35
C LYS A 341 -19.28 -20.30 5.18
N GLU A 342 -20.16 -19.34 5.47
CA GLU A 342 -20.66 -18.40 4.46
C GLU A 342 -19.57 -17.44 3.98
N VAL A 343 -18.73 -16.93 4.87
CA VAL A 343 -17.56 -16.12 4.51
C VAL A 343 -16.66 -16.86 3.51
N ILE A 344 -16.34 -18.13 3.79
CA ILE A 344 -15.52 -18.93 2.90
C ILE A 344 -16.23 -19.22 1.57
N ARG A 345 -17.54 -19.49 1.59
CA ARG A 345 -18.36 -19.65 0.37
C ARG A 345 -18.24 -18.42 -0.52
N MET A 346 -18.52 -17.25 0.04
CA MET A 346 -18.48 -15.97 -0.67
C MET A 346 -17.09 -15.67 -1.24
N MET A 347 -16.03 -15.95 -0.49
CA MET A 347 -14.65 -15.75 -0.95
C MET A 347 -14.27 -16.67 -2.11
N LEU A 348 -14.67 -17.95 -2.06
CA LEU A 348 -14.38 -18.92 -3.12
C LEU A 348 -15.21 -18.67 -4.39
N SER A 349 -16.43 -18.16 -4.25
CA SER A 349 -17.35 -17.87 -5.36
C SER A 349 -17.24 -16.44 -5.92
N GLN A 350 -16.23 -15.66 -5.52
CA GLN A 350 -16.08 -14.28 -5.99
C GLN A 350 -15.49 -14.26 -7.42
N TYR A 351 -16.12 -13.53 -8.34
CA TYR A 351 -15.68 -13.32 -9.71
C TYR A 351 -15.96 -11.89 -10.20
N PRO A 352 -15.19 -11.37 -11.18
CA PRO A 352 -15.41 -10.01 -11.71
C PRO A 352 -16.83 -9.84 -12.25
N ARG A 353 -17.43 -8.65 -12.12
CA ARG A 353 -18.80 -8.40 -12.60
C ARG A 353 -19.02 -8.71 -14.09
N SER A 354 -17.97 -8.69 -14.90
CA SER A 354 -18.00 -9.16 -16.30
C SER A 354 -18.35 -10.64 -16.47
N GLY A 355 -18.49 -11.41 -15.38
CA GLY A 355 -18.84 -12.83 -15.40
C GLY A 355 -17.67 -13.76 -15.72
N VAL A 356 -16.48 -13.20 -15.99
CA VAL A 356 -15.31 -13.97 -16.40
C VAL A 356 -14.90 -14.97 -15.30
N GLY A 357 -15.04 -16.25 -15.61
CA GLY A 357 -14.71 -17.35 -14.70
C GLY A 357 -15.75 -17.66 -13.64
N LYS A 358 -17.00 -17.19 -13.81
CA LYS A 358 -18.15 -17.47 -12.94
C LYS A 358 -18.30 -18.96 -12.62
N ASP A 359 -18.56 -19.78 -13.63
CA ASP A 359 -18.83 -21.21 -13.45
C ASP A 359 -17.68 -21.94 -12.73
N ARG A 360 -16.44 -21.53 -13.00
CA ARG A 360 -15.25 -22.07 -12.35
C ARG A 360 -15.20 -21.71 -10.86
N LYS A 361 -15.46 -20.45 -10.51
CA LYS A 361 -15.46 -19.97 -9.12
C LYS A 361 -16.60 -20.60 -8.32
N GLU A 362 -17.79 -20.66 -8.91
CA GLU A 362 -18.94 -21.34 -8.32
C GLU A 362 -18.68 -22.85 -8.13
N SER A 363 -18.06 -23.50 -9.12
CA SER A 363 -17.66 -24.91 -9.00
C SER A 363 -16.62 -25.14 -7.90
N ILE A 364 -15.62 -24.25 -7.76
CA ILE A 364 -14.64 -24.32 -6.66
C ILE A 364 -15.35 -24.25 -5.30
N ALA A 365 -16.29 -23.31 -5.13
CA ALA A 365 -17.03 -23.15 -3.89
C ALA A 365 -17.90 -24.38 -3.57
N ARG A 366 -18.64 -24.91 -4.56
CA ARG A 366 -19.47 -26.11 -4.41
C ARG A 366 -18.63 -27.34 -4.05
N LEU A 367 -17.58 -27.61 -4.81
CA LEU A 367 -16.69 -28.76 -4.56
C LEU A 367 -16.07 -28.69 -3.16
N ALA A 368 -15.63 -27.49 -2.74
CA ALA A 368 -14.96 -27.32 -1.46
C ALA A 368 -15.90 -27.38 -0.24
N LEU A 369 -17.19 -27.05 -0.38
CA LEU A 369 -18.10 -26.84 0.76
C LEU A 369 -19.34 -27.73 0.79
N GLU A 370 -19.77 -28.25 -0.35
CA GLU A 370 -20.93 -29.13 -0.50
C GLU A 370 -20.49 -30.57 -0.78
N ASP A 371 -19.68 -30.76 -1.83
CA ASP A 371 -19.22 -32.10 -2.24
C ASP A 371 -18.06 -32.61 -1.36
N GLU A 372 -17.44 -31.72 -0.58
CA GLU A 372 -16.22 -31.95 0.22
C GLU A 372 -15.03 -32.53 -0.59
N ASP A 373 -15.02 -32.35 -1.91
CA ASP A 373 -13.94 -32.78 -2.82
C ASP A 373 -12.91 -31.66 -3.04
N LEU A 374 -12.02 -31.51 -2.05
CA LEU A 374 -10.98 -30.49 -2.05
C LEU A 374 -9.89 -30.74 -3.11
N ASP A 375 -9.73 -31.98 -3.57
CA ASP A 375 -8.73 -32.32 -4.58
C ASP A 375 -9.19 -31.90 -5.99
N GLU A 376 -10.45 -32.13 -6.33
CA GLU A 376 -11.04 -31.56 -7.55
C GLU A 376 -11.12 -30.03 -7.49
N ALA A 377 -11.47 -29.45 -6.33
CA ALA A 377 -11.46 -28.00 -6.17
C ALA A 377 -10.06 -27.39 -6.45
N LEU A 378 -8.98 -28.02 -5.97
CA LEU A 378 -7.60 -27.57 -6.21
C LEU A 378 -7.20 -27.62 -7.68
N LYS A 379 -7.72 -28.57 -8.47
CA LYS A 379 -7.43 -28.66 -9.91
C LYS A 379 -7.99 -27.46 -10.69
N LEU A 380 -9.06 -26.84 -10.19
CA LEU A 380 -9.67 -25.66 -10.80
C LEU A 380 -8.97 -24.33 -10.43
N VAL A 381 -8.11 -24.32 -9.41
CA VAL A 381 -7.40 -23.13 -8.91
C VAL A 381 -6.29 -22.71 -9.88
N GLN A 382 -6.28 -21.44 -10.30
CA GLN A 382 -5.26 -20.89 -11.19
C GLN A 382 -4.13 -20.20 -10.39
N PRO A 383 -2.94 -19.95 -10.98
CA PRO A 383 -1.82 -19.27 -10.29
C PRO A 383 -2.16 -17.90 -9.69
N ARG A 384 -3.18 -17.21 -10.23
CA ARG A 384 -3.68 -15.92 -9.73
C ARG A 384 -4.58 -16.06 -8.50
N ASP A 385 -5.18 -17.22 -8.28
CA ASP A 385 -6.15 -17.50 -7.21
C ASP A 385 -5.45 -17.88 -5.90
N ARG A 386 -4.58 -16.97 -5.42
CA ARG A 386 -3.75 -17.22 -4.24
C ARG A 386 -4.58 -17.39 -2.97
N LEU A 387 -5.67 -16.64 -2.85
CA LEU A 387 -6.53 -16.66 -1.67
C LEU A 387 -7.30 -18.00 -1.60
N GLU A 388 -7.90 -18.42 -2.71
CA GLU A 388 -8.64 -19.65 -2.84
C GLU A 388 -7.74 -20.86 -2.58
N LYS A 389 -6.51 -20.83 -3.14
CA LYS A 389 -5.51 -21.87 -2.88
C LYS A 389 -5.22 -22.02 -1.38
N VAL A 390 -5.01 -20.90 -0.68
CA VAL A 390 -4.71 -20.89 0.76
C VAL A 390 -5.89 -21.43 1.57
N ILE A 391 -7.12 -21.02 1.22
CA ILE A 391 -8.35 -21.50 1.84
C ILE A 391 -8.49 -23.03 1.68
N ILE A 392 -8.44 -23.53 0.44
CA ILE A 392 -8.69 -24.95 0.16
C ILE A 392 -7.62 -25.84 0.79
N LEU A 393 -6.34 -25.42 0.74
CA LEU A 393 -5.25 -26.14 1.41
C LEU A 393 -5.42 -26.18 2.94
N THR A 394 -6.02 -25.15 3.53
CA THR A 394 -6.28 -25.11 4.97
C THR A 394 -7.47 -25.99 5.35
N LEU A 395 -8.54 -25.98 4.56
CA LEU A 395 -9.69 -26.89 4.74
C LEU A 395 -9.26 -28.36 4.61
N LYS A 396 -8.29 -28.66 3.75
CA LYS A 396 -7.73 -30.01 3.62
C LYS A 396 -6.99 -30.48 4.87
N LYS A 397 -6.38 -29.57 5.63
CA LYS A 397 -5.71 -29.86 6.91
C LYS A 397 -6.67 -29.92 8.09
N HIS A 398 -7.73 -29.11 8.05
CA HIS A 398 -8.69 -28.95 9.13
C HIS A 398 -10.11 -29.08 8.59
N LYS A 399 -10.67 -30.30 8.64
CA LYS A 399 -12.06 -30.54 8.24
C LYS A 399 -12.99 -29.65 9.07
N ASN A 400 -13.91 -28.94 8.42
CA ASN A 400 -14.79 -27.92 9.01
C ASN A 400 -14.07 -26.74 9.70
N GLY A 401 -12.77 -26.56 9.46
CA GLY A 401 -11.96 -25.47 9.97
C GLY A 401 -12.15 -24.15 9.22
N PHE A 402 -13.39 -23.69 9.00
CA PHE A 402 -13.68 -22.48 8.21
C PHE A 402 -13.04 -21.23 8.82
N ARG A 403 -13.07 -21.12 10.15
CA ARG A 403 -12.36 -20.06 10.87
C ARG A 403 -10.85 -20.15 10.66
N ASN A 404 -10.27 -21.34 10.73
CA ASN A 404 -8.84 -21.54 10.46
C ASN A 404 -8.48 -21.16 9.02
N ALA A 405 -9.35 -21.47 8.05
CA ALA A 405 -9.18 -21.08 6.66
C ALA A 405 -9.20 -19.55 6.51
N PHE A 406 -10.13 -18.85 7.16
CA PHE A 406 -10.14 -17.39 7.19
C PHE A 406 -8.87 -16.84 7.86
N ASP A 407 -8.48 -17.36 9.03
CA ASP A 407 -7.28 -16.93 9.78
C ASP A 407 -5.96 -17.20 9.05
N SER A 408 -5.95 -18.09 8.05
CA SER A 408 -4.78 -18.36 7.20
C SER A 408 -4.53 -17.29 6.13
N ILE A 409 -5.55 -16.48 5.80
CA ILE A 409 -5.45 -15.34 4.87
C ILE A 409 -4.59 -14.24 5.51
N ALA A 410 -3.82 -13.49 4.73
CA ALA A 410 -3.02 -12.38 5.29
C ALA A 410 -3.90 -11.38 6.06
N ARG A 411 -3.43 -10.95 7.24
CA ARG A 411 -4.18 -10.09 8.18
C ARG A 411 -4.79 -8.85 7.52
N ASN A 412 -4.01 -8.11 6.72
CA ASN A 412 -4.48 -6.90 6.06
C ASN A 412 -5.63 -7.17 5.08
N THR A 413 -5.62 -8.33 4.41
CA THR A 413 -6.72 -8.74 3.52
C THR A 413 -7.99 -9.02 4.32
N ARG A 414 -7.88 -9.65 5.50
CA ARG A 414 -9.05 -9.90 6.36
C ARG A 414 -9.70 -8.62 6.86
N ILE A 415 -8.87 -7.63 7.22
CA ILE A 415 -9.33 -6.33 7.74
C ILE A 415 -10.13 -5.54 6.71
N ILE A 416 -9.77 -5.64 5.42
CA ILE A 416 -10.48 -4.96 4.33
C ILE A 416 -11.98 -5.27 4.34
N TYR A 417 -12.37 -6.53 4.63
CA TYR A 417 -13.79 -6.91 4.69
C TYR A 417 -14.53 -6.21 5.83
N ILE A 418 -13.95 -6.21 7.03
CA ILE A 418 -14.54 -5.56 8.22
C ILE A 418 -14.64 -4.04 7.99
N HIS A 419 -13.58 -3.46 7.45
CA HIS A 419 -13.53 -2.03 7.11
C HIS A 419 -14.56 -1.65 6.04
N ALA A 420 -14.82 -2.50 5.06
CA ALA A 420 -15.86 -2.26 4.08
C ALA A 420 -17.25 -2.23 4.72
N TYR A 421 -17.54 -3.10 5.70
CA TYR A 421 -18.81 -3.03 6.44
C TYR A 421 -18.93 -1.78 7.29
N GLN A 422 -17.85 -1.36 7.98
CA GLN A 422 -17.83 -0.10 8.72
C GLN A 422 -18.09 1.11 7.79
N SER A 423 -17.48 1.11 6.61
CA SER A 423 -17.70 2.12 5.57
C SER A 423 -19.14 2.12 5.04
N TYR A 424 -19.77 0.94 4.91
CA TYR A 424 -21.17 0.81 4.50
C TYR A 424 -22.13 1.45 5.51
N ILE A 425 -21.99 1.12 6.80
CA ILE A 425 -22.81 1.73 7.84
C ILE A 425 -22.56 3.23 7.93
N TRP A 426 -21.31 3.67 7.82
CA TRP A 426 -20.98 5.09 7.79
C TRP A 426 -21.69 5.81 6.64
N ASN A 427 -21.67 5.26 5.42
CA ASN A 427 -22.38 5.84 4.28
C ASN A 427 -23.90 5.95 4.54
N LYS A 428 -24.55 4.88 5.01
CA LYS A 428 -26.00 4.89 5.34
C LYS A 428 -26.35 5.96 6.38
N VAL A 429 -25.58 6.02 7.47
CA VAL A 429 -25.84 6.99 8.54
C VAL A 429 -25.58 8.42 8.06
N THR A 430 -24.49 8.67 7.32
CA THR A 430 -24.20 10.00 6.76
C THR A 430 -25.29 10.47 5.80
N SER A 431 -25.77 9.58 4.91
CA SER A 431 -26.89 9.88 4.01
C SER A 431 -28.14 10.30 4.79
N THR A 432 -28.52 9.51 5.79
CA THR A 432 -29.75 9.75 6.57
C THR A 432 -29.62 10.96 7.48
N ARG A 433 -28.43 11.22 8.03
CA ARG A 433 -28.11 12.44 8.77
C ARG A 433 -28.30 13.67 7.88
N PHE A 434 -27.74 13.63 6.68
CA PHE A 434 -27.86 14.73 5.73
C PHE A 434 -29.33 14.94 5.29
N GLU A 435 -30.06 13.86 5.01
CA GLU A 435 -31.48 13.94 4.66
C GLU A 435 -32.32 14.60 5.77
N LYS A 436 -32.07 14.23 7.03
CA LYS A 436 -32.86 14.75 8.17
C LYS A 436 -32.46 16.15 8.61
N PHE A 437 -31.16 16.46 8.58
CA PHE A 437 -30.62 17.64 9.26
C PHE A 437 -29.83 18.57 8.33
N GLY A 438 -29.57 18.19 7.08
CA GLY A 438 -28.79 18.97 6.13
C GLY A 438 -27.37 19.25 6.63
N THR A 439 -26.91 20.48 6.43
CA THR A 439 -25.56 20.95 6.78
C THR A 439 -25.48 21.68 8.12
N GLN A 440 -26.48 21.53 9.00
CA GLN A 440 -26.44 22.14 10.32
C GLN A 440 -25.57 21.32 11.28
N VAL A 441 -24.86 22.02 12.17
CA VAL A 441 -24.21 21.42 13.34
C VAL A 441 -25.28 21.20 14.41
N LEU A 442 -25.29 20.03 15.06
CA LEU A 442 -26.28 19.64 16.05
C LEU A 442 -25.63 19.52 17.44
N VAL A 443 -26.41 19.81 18.49
CA VAL A 443 -26.02 19.42 19.85
C VAL A 443 -25.90 17.90 19.93
N GLY A 444 -24.79 17.43 20.52
CA GLY A 444 -24.42 16.03 20.59
C GLY A 444 -23.65 15.51 19.39
N ASP A 445 -23.37 16.34 18.38
CA ASP A 445 -22.41 15.99 17.31
C ASP A 445 -21.00 15.78 17.86
N LEU A 446 -20.21 15.02 17.12
CA LEU A 446 -18.78 14.87 17.34
C LEU A 446 -18.03 15.79 16.37
N VAL A 447 -17.04 16.51 16.86
CA VAL A 447 -16.20 17.40 16.04
C VAL A 447 -14.72 17.11 16.26
N SER A 448 -13.92 17.31 15.20
CA SER A 448 -12.46 17.18 15.22
C SER A 448 -11.80 18.39 14.57
N SER A 449 -10.91 19.06 15.29
CA SER A 449 -10.17 20.22 14.78
C SER A 449 -9.03 19.85 13.82
N THR A 450 -8.67 18.57 13.73
CA THR A 450 -7.71 18.08 12.74
C THR A 450 -8.42 17.20 11.71
N PHE A 451 -8.07 17.40 10.45
CA PHE A 451 -8.32 16.44 9.36
C PHE A 451 -7.39 15.21 9.49
N ASP A 452 -7.10 14.78 10.73
CA ASP A 452 -6.49 13.49 11.00
C ASP A 452 -7.57 12.44 10.79
N ASN A 453 -7.89 12.20 9.53
CA ASN A 453 -8.71 11.07 9.11
C ASN A 453 -7.97 9.80 9.53
N THR A 454 -8.35 9.27 10.69
CA THR A 454 -7.79 8.06 11.31
C THR A 454 -8.17 6.77 10.57
N GLU A 455 -8.62 6.89 9.32
CA GLU A 455 -9.11 5.77 8.49
C GLU A 455 -8.06 4.70 8.20
N GLU A 456 -6.80 5.08 8.36
CA GLU A 456 -5.65 4.20 8.21
C GLU A 456 -4.92 4.04 9.55
N ILE A 457 -5.65 3.79 10.65
CA ILE A 457 -5.05 3.16 11.83
C ILE A 457 -4.70 1.70 11.45
N TYR A 458 -3.63 1.53 10.69
CA TYR A 458 -2.89 0.28 10.67
C TYR A 458 -2.18 0.20 12.00
N GLU A 459 -2.61 -0.75 12.83
CA GLU A 459 -1.83 -1.32 13.93
C GLU A 459 -0.76 -0.37 14.50
N ASP A 460 -1.19 0.67 15.22
CA ASP A 460 -0.36 1.03 16.33
C ASP A 460 -0.54 -0.11 17.34
N ASN A 461 0.52 -0.90 17.54
CA ASN A 461 0.63 -1.78 18.72
C ASN A 461 0.71 -0.97 20.02
N ASP A 462 0.56 0.35 19.92
CA ASP A 462 0.45 1.27 21.01
C ASP A 462 -0.90 1.10 21.71
N LYS A 463 -0.90 0.25 22.73
CA LYS A 463 -2.05 0.03 23.62
C LYS A 463 -2.47 1.29 24.37
N ASP A 464 -1.62 2.33 24.37
CA ASP A 464 -1.84 3.57 25.11
C ASP A 464 -2.37 4.72 24.23
N LYS A 465 -2.62 4.47 22.94
CA LYS A 465 -3.14 5.49 22.02
C LYS A 465 -4.63 5.73 22.25
N ASP A 466 -4.95 6.89 22.81
CA ASP A 466 -6.33 7.35 22.93
C ASP A 466 -6.87 7.85 21.58
N TYR A 467 -7.74 7.05 20.97
CA TYR A 467 -8.39 7.35 19.68
C TYR A 467 -9.44 8.47 19.76
N ASN A 468 -9.84 8.87 20.97
CA ASN A 468 -10.84 9.92 21.21
C ASN A 468 -10.19 11.26 21.59
N LYS A 469 -8.85 11.32 21.70
CA LYS A 469 -8.12 12.48 22.23
C LYS A 469 -8.45 13.81 21.55
N ASN A 470 -8.72 13.79 20.24
CA ASN A 470 -8.99 15.00 19.44
C ASN A 470 -10.49 15.23 19.19
N ILE A 471 -11.36 14.41 19.77
CA ILE A 471 -12.80 14.47 19.56
C ILE A 471 -13.46 15.26 20.68
N LYS A 472 -14.37 16.15 20.31
CA LYS A 472 -15.19 16.92 21.25
C LYS A 472 -16.66 16.73 20.92
N PHE A 473 -17.49 16.78 21.96
CA PHE A 473 -18.93 16.85 21.80
C PHE A 473 -19.36 18.30 21.61
N VAL A 474 -20.30 18.50 20.70
CA VAL A 474 -20.98 19.78 20.52
C VAL A 474 -22.03 19.95 21.62
N THR A 475 -21.97 21.07 22.34
CA THR A 475 -22.91 21.47 23.38
C THR A 475 -23.60 22.77 22.98
N GLU A 476 -24.67 23.16 23.68
CA GLU A 476 -25.35 24.46 23.44
C GLU A 476 -24.40 25.66 23.59
N GLU A 477 -23.36 25.54 24.43
CA GLU A 477 -22.40 26.60 24.69
C GLU A 477 -21.36 26.75 23.58
N ASN A 478 -20.89 25.65 22.99
CA ASN A 478 -19.76 25.64 22.04
C ASN A 478 -20.17 25.49 20.56
N ILE A 479 -21.46 25.25 20.26
CA ILE A 479 -21.95 24.99 18.90
C ILE A 479 -21.59 26.08 17.88
N LYS A 480 -21.45 27.33 18.34
CA LYS A 480 -21.09 28.48 17.50
C LYS A 480 -19.63 28.48 17.05
N ASP A 481 -18.77 27.68 17.70
CA ASP A 481 -17.34 27.58 17.40
C ASP A 481 -17.05 26.60 16.26
N PHE A 482 -18.07 25.85 15.81
CA PHE A 482 -17.91 24.78 14.85
C PHE A 482 -18.74 25.00 13.59
N THR A 483 -18.24 24.46 12.50
CA THR A 483 -18.92 24.41 11.21
C THR A 483 -19.18 22.95 10.85
N ILE A 484 -20.00 22.74 9.81
CA ILE A 484 -20.25 21.39 9.29
C ILE A 484 -18.97 20.68 8.79
N PHE A 485 -17.91 21.43 8.48
CA PHE A 485 -16.61 20.90 8.07
C PHE A 485 -15.80 20.32 9.22
N ASP A 486 -16.18 20.61 10.47
CA ASP A 486 -15.54 20.07 11.67
C ASP A 486 -16.24 18.79 12.16
N VAL A 487 -17.47 18.55 11.70
CA VAL A 487 -18.31 17.44 12.15
C VAL A 487 -17.78 16.12 11.59
N VAL A 488 -17.60 15.17 12.49
CA VAL A 488 -17.17 13.81 12.19
C VAL A 488 -18.22 12.80 12.60
N MET A 489 -18.31 11.72 11.84
CA MET A 489 -19.15 10.56 12.17
C MET A 489 -18.26 9.34 12.40
N PRO A 490 -18.57 8.50 13.40
CA PRO A 490 -17.73 7.37 13.74
C PRO A 490 -17.84 6.21 12.75
N MET A 491 -16.70 5.60 12.45
CA MET A 491 -16.63 4.24 11.96
C MET A 491 -16.66 3.29 13.17
N ILE A 492 -17.74 2.54 13.31
CA ILE A 492 -17.97 1.65 14.47
C ILE A 492 -16.77 0.75 14.72
N GLY A 493 -16.27 0.72 15.95
CA GLY A 493 -15.15 -0.14 16.34
C GLY A 493 -15.12 -0.37 17.84
N LYS A 494 -14.03 -0.97 18.32
CA LYS A 494 -13.90 -1.38 19.73
C LYS A 494 -13.95 -0.22 20.73
N SER A 495 -13.44 0.94 20.35
CA SER A 495 -13.11 2.02 21.29
C SER A 495 -13.68 3.38 20.90
N ILE A 496 -14.57 3.45 19.90
CA ILE A 496 -15.17 4.70 19.44
C ILE A 496 -16.37 5.10 20.28
N GLN A 497 -16.60 6.40 20.36
CA GLN A 497 -17.78 7.02 20.94
C GLN A 497 -18.79 7.29 19.83
N LEU A 498 -20.06 6.98 20.10
CA LEU A 498 -21.16 7.40 19.24
C LEU A 498 -21.54 8.85 19.57
N PRO A 499 -22.18 9.59 18.64
CA PRO A 499 -22.74 10.89 18.94
C PRO A 499 -23.68 10.83 20.15
N GLU A 500 -23.72 11.91 20.94
CA GLU A 500 -24.66 12.07 22.04
C GLU A 500 -26.07 12.43 21.54
N ASN A 501 -26.19 12.87 20.28
CA ASN A 501 -27.47 13.07 19.64
C ASN A 501 -28.22 11.72 19.53
N GLU A 502 -29.36 11.61 20.21
CA GLU A 502 -30.14 10.36 20.31
C GLU A 502 -30.64 9.86 18.95
N ASP A 503 -31.03 10.74 18.02
CA ASP A 503 -31.45 10.33 16.68
C ASP A 503 -30.30 9.70 15.90
N LEU A 504 -29.10 10.30 15.95
CA LEU A 504 -27.92 9.77 15.27
C LEU A 504 -27.45 8.45 15.88
N LYS A 505 -27.43 8.36 17.21
CA LYS A 505 -27.08 7.14 17.91
C LYS A 505 -28.05 6.01 17.58
N LYS A 506 -29.35 6.31 17.53
CA LYS A 506 -30.39 5.35 17.15
C LYS A 506 -30.21 4.85 15.71
N LEU A 507 -29.88 5.72 14.76
CA LEU A 507 -29.61 5.31 13.36
C LEU A 507 -28.49 4.26 13.26
N TYR A 508 -27.40 4.42 14.02
CA TYR A 508 -26.33 3.43 14.05
C TYR A 508 -26.84 2.07 14.55
N LEU A 509 -27.61 2.06 15.64
CA LEU A 509 -28.12 0.83 16.24
C LEU A 509 -29.12 0.13 15.32
N GLU A 510 -30.06 0.87 14.72
CA GLU A 510 -31.08 0.33 13.81
C GLU A 510 -30.44 -0.31 12.57
N TYR A 511 -29.51 0.38 11.88
CA TYR A 511 -28.86 -0.19 10.69
C TYR A 511 -27.97 -1.39 10.98
N MET A 512 -27.37 -1.46 12.17
CA MET A 512 -26.63 -2.66 12.58
C MET A 512 -27.58 -3.81 12.93
N GLU A 513 -28.70 -3.52 13.59
CA GLU A 513 -29.71 -4.49 13.99
C GLU A 513 -30.42 -5.11 12.76
N GLU A 514 -30.71 -4.32 11.73
CA GLU A 514 -31.20 -4.80 10.41
C GLU A 514 -30.31 -5.92 9.83
N ASP A 515 -29.00 -5.82 10.06
CA ASP A 515 -28.00 -6.78 9.61
C ASP A 515 -27.70 -7.90 10.64
N GLY A 516 -28.36 -7.87 11.81
CA GLY A 516 -28.16 -8.81 12.91
C GLY A 516 -26.81 -8.64 13.62
N ILE A 517 -26.28 -7.42 13.66
CA ILE A 517 -24.98 -7.08 14.25
C ILE A 517 -25.19 -6.15 15.46
N THR A 518 -24.40 -6.37 16.51
CA THR A 518 -24.34 -5.46 17.68
C THR A 518 -22.94 -4.86 17.85
N ILE A 519 -22.83 -3.79 18.64
CA ILE A 519 -21.54 -3.13 18.93
C ILE A 519 -20.60 -4.09 19.68
N GLU A 520 -21.14 -4.94 20.55
CA GLU A 520 -20.38 -5.93 21.33
C GLU A 520 -19.67 -6.95 20.42
N MET A 521 -20.22 -7.26 19.25
CA MET A 521 -19.60 -8.18 18.30
C MET A 521 -18.22 -7.68 17.84
N PHE A 522 -18.04 -6.36 17.70
CA PHE A 522 -16.74 -5.75 17.37
C PHE A 522 -15.73 -5.89 18.51
N LYS A 523 -16.19 -6.01 19.76
CA LYS A 523 -15.37 -6.13 20.98
C LYS A 523 -15.02 -7.59 21.32
N SER A 524 -15.59 -8.56 20.61
CA SER A 524 -15.39 -9.98 20.91
C SER A 524 -13.93 -10.45 20.74
N LYS A 525 -13.48 -11.36 21.62
CA LYS A 525 -12.16 -12.00 21.53
C LYS A 525 -12.00 -12.84 20.27
N SER A 526 -13.09 -13.37 19.71
CA SER A 526 -13.05 -14.10 18.44
C SER A 526 -12.59 -13.23 17.26
N MET A 527 -12.70 -11.90 17.40
CA MET A 527 -12.25 -10.92 16.42
C MET A 527 -10.89 -10.27 16.77
N GLU A 528 -10.15 -10.80 17.77
CA GLU A 528 -8.78 -10.38 18.05
C GLU A 528 -7.89 -10.61 16.82
N GLY A 529 -7.28 -9.54 16.30
CA GLY A 529 -6.43 -9.57 15.11
C GLY A 529 -7.17 -9.33 13.78
N GLY A 530 -8.49 -9.09 13.79
CA GLY A 530 -9.29 -8.74 12.59
C GLY A 530 -10.14 -7.48 12.71
N CYS A 531 -10.50 -7.03 13.92
CA CYS A 531 -11.28 -5.81 14.14
C CYS A 531 -10.42 -4.58 14.46
N SER A 532 -10.77 -3.45 13.83
CA SER A 532 -10.21 -2.13 14.12
C SER A 532 -10.76 -1.53 15.43
N HIS A 533 -10.00 -0.61 16.03
CA HIS A 533 -10.48 0.22 17.14
C HIS A 533 -11.61 1.16 16.73
N GLY A 534 -11.81 1.32 15.41
CA GLY A 534 -12.69 2.30 14.78
C GLY A 534 -11.95 3.61 14.52
N ALA A 535 -12.63 4.57 13.91
CA ALA A 535 -12.07 5.83 13.47
C ALA A 535 -13.16 6.91 13.43
N TYR A 536 -12.75 8.17 13.25
CA TYR A 536 -13.66 9.28 12.97
C TYR A 536 -13.39 9.82 11.58
N ARG A 537 -14.47 10.11 10.85
CA ARG A 537 -14.40 10.63 9.48
C ARG A 537 -15.28 11.87 9.35
N HIS A 538 -14.70 12.92 8.78
CA HIS A 538 -15.41 14.15 8.41
C HIS A 538 -16.54 13.86 7.42
N ILE A 539 -17.72 14.41 7.68
CA ILE A 539 -18.90 14.19 6.83
C ILE A 539 -18.82 14.93 5.49
N ILE A 540 -18.19 16.10 5.47
CA ILE A 540 -17.98 16.92 4.28
C ILE A 540 -16.48 17.09 4.07
N SER A 541 -16.05 16.95 2.83
CA SER A 541 -14.67 17.21 2.40
C SER A 541 -14.67 18.35 1.40
N LYS A 542 -13.62 19.17 1.46
CA LYS A 542 -13.44 20.31 0.56
C LYS A 542 -12.18 20.14 -0.27
N ALA A 543 -12.32 20.31 -1.59
CA ALA A 543 -11.19 20.33 -2.50
C ALA A 543 -10.46 21.68 -2.43
N LYS A 544 -9.15 21.65 -2.64
CA LYS A 544 -8.30 22.84 -2.69
C LYS A 544 -7.66 23.01 -4.06
N ASP A 545 -7.20 24.23 -4.34
CA ASP A 545 -6.42 24.57 -5.53
C ASP A 545 -7.10 24.15 -6.84
N ILE A 546 -8.43 24.34 -6.95
CA ILE A 546 -9.16 23.87 -8.14
C ILE A 546 -8.76 24.72 -9.37
N GLU A 547 -8.37 24.06 -10.44
CA GLU A 547 -8.10 24.64 -11.75
C GLU A 547 -8.88 23.84 -12.80
N TYR A 548 -9.48 24.50 -13.79
CA TYR A 548 -10.15 23.79 -14.87
C TYR A 548 -10.12 24.55 -16.20
N ASP A 549 -10.27 23.82 -17.29
CA ASP A 549 -10.59 24.35 -18.61
C ASP A 549 -11.40 23.32 -19.42
N THR A 550 -11.92 23.78 -20.57
CA THR A 550 -12.58 22.91 -21.54
C THR A 550 -11.75 22.83 -22.81
N VAL A 551 -11.68 21.63 -23.40
CA VAL A 551 -10.94 21.38 -24.64
C VAL A 551 -11.78 20.60 -25.63
N GLU A 552 -11.65 20.96 -26.91
CA GLU A 552 -12.21 20.19 -28.01
C GLU A 552 -11.16 19.23 -28.58
N PHE A 553 -11.60 18.05 -29.03
CA PHE A 553 -10.72 17.02 -29.59
C PHE A 553 -11.44 16.11 -30.59
N ALA A 554 -10.68 15.52 -31.52
CA ALA A 554 -11.22 14.60 -32.54
C ALA A 554 -10.84 13.14 -32.29
N ASP A 555 -9.60 12.85 -31.89
CA ASP A 555 -9.18 11.49 -31.58
C ASP A 555 -9.65 11.06 -30.18
N LYS A 556 -10.57 10.09 -30.13
CA LYS A 556 -11.11 9.49 -28.88
C LYS A 556 -10.00 8.99 -27.95
N ASP A 557 -8.87 8.58 -28.52
CA ASP A 557 -7.78 7.94 -27.81
C ASP A 557 -6.52 8.82 -27.65
N GLN A 558 -6.53 10.11 -28.03
CA GLN A 558 -5.39 11.00 -27.81
C GLN A 558 -5.21 11.36 -26.32
N ASP A 559 -4.00 11.72 -25.88
CA ASP A 559 -3.79 12.24 -24.52
C ASP A 559 -4.40 13.64 -24.39
N LEU A 560 -5.05 13.93 -23.25
CA LEU A 560 -5.62 15.26 -22.95
C LEU A 560 -4.92 15.97 -21.78
N LEU A 561 -4.15 15.21 -20.99
CA LEU A 561 -3.41 15.71 -19.83
C LEU A 561 -1.91 15.60 -20.05
N ASN A 562 -1.17 16.56 -19.53
CA ASN A 562 0.28 16.44 -19.35
C ASN A 562 0.57 15.95 -17.93
N PRO A 563 1.04 14.70 -17.70
CA PRO A 563 1.36 14.22 -16.36
C PRO A 563 2.51 14.98 -15.68
N PHE A 564 3.30 15.72 -16.46
CA PHE A 564 4.48 16.48 -16.04
C PHE A 564 4.23 17.98 -16.03
N TYR A 565 2.96 18.44 -16.08
CA TYR A 565 2.61 19.86 -16.18
C TYR A 565 3.23 20.73 -15.08
N ILE A 566 3.41 20.18 -13.86
CA ILE A 566 4.03 20.90 -12.74
C ILE A 566 5.51 21.21 -13.01
N THR A 567 6.25 20.28 -13.61
CA THR A 567 7.67 20.48 -13.94
C THR A 567 7.86 21.20 -15.28
N ASP A 568 6.98 20.95 -16.24
CA ASP A 568 7.04 21.54 -17.57
C ASP A 568 6.53 23.00 -17.58
N GLY A 569 5.76 23.40 -16.55
CA GLY A 569 5.14 24.71 -16.44
C GLY A 569 4.00 24.96 -17.44
N LYS A 570 3.56 23.94 -18.18
CA LYS A 570 2.52 24.07 -19.21
C LYS A 570 1.62 22.85 -19.29
N GLU A 571 0.36 23.11 -19.61
CA GLU A 571 -0.61 22.08 -19.97
C GLU A 571 -0.32 21.45 -21.32
N LEU A 572 -0.96 20.30 -21.59
CA LEU A 572 -0.92 19.71 -22.92
C LEU A 572 -1.71 20.61 -23.89
N GLU A 573 -1.05 21.06 -24.94
CA GLU A 573 -1.71 21.69 -26.09
C GLU A 573 -2.43 20.59 -26.87
N VAL A 574 -3.76 20.68 -26.91
CA VAL A 574 -4.62 19.74 -27.64
C VAL A 574 -5.01 20.40 -28.97
N PRO A 575 -4.61 19.84 -30.12
CA PRO A 575 -5.01 20.38 -31.42
C PRO A 575 -6.53 20.39 -31.56
N ALA A 576 -7.08 21.54 -31.99
CA ALA A 576 -8.50 21.64 -32.28
C ALA A 576 -8.90 20.73 -33.45
N PRO A 577 -10.10 20.12 -33.43
CA PRO A 577 -10.62 19.34 -34.55
C PRO A 577 -10.67 20.15 -35.84
N VAL A 578 -10.39 19.50 -36.98
CA VAL A 578 -10.61 20.10 -38.30
C VAL A 578 -12.12 20.17 -38.60
N GLU A 579 -12.58 21.07 -39.48
CA GLU A 579 -14.02 21.28 -39.75
C GLU A 579 -14.80 20.01 -40.12
N ASP A 580 -14.17 19.05 -40.82
CA ASP A 580 -14.79 17.80 -41.28
C ASP A 580 -14.70 16.64 -40.27
N GLU A 581 -14.05 16.82 -39.12
CA GLU A 581 -13.88 15.76 -38.11
C GLU A 581 -15.02 15.73 -37.09
N GLU A 582 -15.30 14.54 -36.54
CA GLU A 582 -16.19 14.39 -35.38
C GLU A 582 -15.59 15.15 -34.18
N LYS A 583 -16.36 16.06 -33.59
CA LYS A 583 -15.90 16.94 -32.51
C LYS A 583 -16.38 16.42 -31.16
N PHE A 584 -15.44 16.19 -30.25
CA PHE A 584 -15.72 15.90 -28.85
C PHE A 584 -15.26 17.04 -27.97
N ARG A 585 -15.83 17.12 -26.77
CA ARG A 585 -15.43 18.07 -25.75
C ARG A 585 -15.07 17.35 -24.46
N ALA A 586 -14.10 17.88 -23.73
CA ALA A 586 -13.70 17.37 -22.43
C ALA A 586 -13.54 18.51 -21.42
N LEU A 587 -13.83 18.23 -20.16
CA LEU A 587 -13.46 19.06 -19.02
C LEU A 587 -12.15 18.54 -18.43
N ARG A 588 -11.10 19.37 -18.45
CA ARG A 588 -9.88 19.08 -17.69
C ARG A 588 -9.97 19.79 -16.36
N ILE A 589 -9.80 19.07 -15.27
CA ILE A 589 -9.90 19.63 -13.93
C ILE A 589 -8.78 19.10 -13.05
N LYS A 590 -8.20 19.99 -12.25
CA LYS A 590 -7.22 19.65 -11.23
C LYS A 590 -7.69 20.13 -9.88
N PHE A 591 -7.39 19.37 -8.84
CA PHE A 591 -7.80 19.68 -7.49
C PHE A 591 -7.01 18.86 -6.48
N SER A 592 -6.89 19.36 -5.26
CA SER A 592 -6.20 18.69 -4.16
C SER A 592 -7.24 18.17 -3.17
N LEU A 593 -7.18 16.89 -2.80
CA LEU A 593 -8.02 16.32 -1.74
C LEU A 593 -7.17 15.90 -0.53
N PRO A 594 -7.71 16.00 0.70
CA PRO A 594 -7.05 15.45 1.88
C PRO A 594 -6.97 13.91 1.81
N PRO A 595 -6.21 13.28 2.72
CA PRO A 595 -6.12 11.83 2.78
C PRO A 595 -7.50 11.23 3.04
N SER A 596 -7.70 10.03 2.50
CA SER A 596 -8.92 9.27 2.67
C SER A 596 -10.19 9.87 2.05
N SER A 597 -10.08 10.90 1.23
CA SER A 597 -11.14 11.38 0.34
C SER A 597 -11.05 10.72 -1.04
N TYR A 598 -12.21 10.47 -1.67
CA TYR A 598 -12.29 9.75 -2.94
C TYR A 598 -12.52 10.71 -4.11
N ALA A 599 -11.59 10.75 -5.07
CA ALA A 599 -11.75 11.56 -6.28
C ALA A 599 -12.99 11.18 -7.10
N THR A 600 -13.43 9.92 -7.06
CA THR A 600 -14.67 9.49 -7.73
C THR A 600 -15.92 10.08 -7.07
N ILE A 601 -15.90 10.34 -5.77
CA ILE A 601 -17.02 11.01 -5.08
C ILE A 601 -17.00 12.51 -5.35
N PHE A 602 -15.81 13.13 -5.41
CA PHE A 602 -15.67 14.51 -5.90
C PHE A 602 -16.21 14.64 -7.34
N VAL A 603 -15.84 13.73 -8.24
CA VAL A 603 -16.35 13.72 -9.62
C VAL A 603 -17.86 13.54 -9.63
N ARG A 604 -18.41 12.57 -8.89
CA ARG A 604 -19.85 12.38 -8.77
C ARG A 604 -20.54 13.69 -8.37
N GLU A 605 -20.05 14.37 -7.34
CA GLU A 605 -20.58 15.66 -6.91
C GLU A 605 -20.43 16.75 -7.97
N LEU A 606 -19.34 16.77 -8.73
CA LEU A 606 -19.15 17.74 -9.81
C LEU A 606 -20.08 17.48 -10.99
N THR A 607 -20.36 16.21 -11.30
CA THR A 607 -21.07 15.79 -12.52
C THR A 607 -22.56 15.58 -12.31
N HIS A 608 -23.02 15.35 -11.08
CA HIS A 608 -24.40 14.94 -10.80
C HIS A 608 -24.84 13.72 -11.61
N GLN A 609 -23.89 12.82 -11.89
CA GLN A 609 -24.08 11.56 -12.60
C GLN A 609 -24.15 10.37 -11.63
#